data_AF-A0A239ABG5-F1
#
_entry.id   AF-A0A239ABG5-F1
#
_cell.length_a   1.000
_cell.length_b   1.000
_cell.length_c   1.000
_cell.angle_alpha   90.00
_cell.angle_beta   90.00
_cell.angle_gamma   90.00
#
_symmetry.space_group_name_H-M   'P 1'
#
loop_
_entity.id
_entity.type
_entity.pdbx_description
1 polymer ?
#
loop_
_entity_poly.entity_id
_entity_poly.type
_entity_poly.pdbx_seq_one_letter_code
_entity_poly.pdbx_strand_id
1 'polypeptide(L)'
;MTIRRAALLLGVSLLAACSHDTTRTEPVVVEAQSQCPVHLAVGQALTLSLPSNPSTGYRWLLQNPANAVLTPLGPEVYSSADSDGTVGSAGQSTWRLRASQAGSGHLLLVYQQPWAPEEKPARTFDCDIEVR
;
A
#
# COMPACT_ATOMS: atom_id res chain seq x y z
N MET A 1 31.56 -73.28 0.89
CA MET A 1 32.11 -72.22 0.01
C MET A 1 30.91 -71.52 -0.60
N THR A 2 30.56 -70.26 -0.37
CA THR A 2 31.31 -69.04 -0.03
C THR A 2 30.41 -68.07 0.77
N ILE A 3 31.06 -67.23 1.57
CA ILE A 3 30.56 -66.18 2.46
C ILE A 3 30.51 -64.83 1.70
N ARG A 4 29.55 -63.93 1.97
CA ARG A 4 29.76 -62.55 2.53
C ARG A 4 28.57 -61.57 2.33
N ARG A 5 28.21 -60.92 3.47
CA ARG A 5 27.95 -59.47 3.73
C ARG A 5 26.73 -58.81 3.07
N ALA A 6 25.71 -58.38 3.81
CA ALA A 6 25.61 -57.33 4.84
C ALA A 6 25.46 -55.89 4.29
N ALA A 7 24.30 -55.30 4.67
CA ALA A 7 23.95 -53.89 4.83
C ALA A 7 23.95 -52.95 3.61
N LEU A 8 22.81 -52.26 3.41
CA LEU A 8 22.74 -50.80 3.40
C LEU A 8 21.28 -50.33 3.51
N LEU A 9 20.93 -49.85 4.71
CA LEU A 9 19.82 -48.92 4.94
C LEU A 9 20.28 -47.52 4.49
N LEU A 10 19.58 -46.90 3.54
CA LEU A 10 19.48 -45.44 3.34
C LEU A 10 18.11 -45.23 2.69
N GLY A 11 17.10 -44.65 3.33
CA GLY A 11 17.14 -43.33 3.95
C GLY A 11 16.79 -42.29 2.88
N VAL A 12 15.53 -42.25 2.41
CA VAL A 12 15.04 -41.13 1.59
C VAL A 12 14.30 -40.18 2.52
N SER A 13 15.04 -39.17 2.93
CA SER A 13 14.65 -38.08 3.81
C SER A 13 13.53 -37.25 3.20
N LEU A 14 12.51 -36.93 4.00
CA LEU A 14 11.51 -35.91 3.69
C LEU A 14 12.20 -34.55 3.51
N LEU A 15 12.02 -33.91 2.36
CA LEU A 15 12.29 -32.49 2.16
C LEU A 15 11.01 -31.81 1.63
N ALA A 16 10.00 -31.72 2.49
CA ALA A 16 8.98 -30.68 2.36
C ALA A 16 9.47 -29.45 3.13
N ALA A 17 10.48 -28.77 2.59
CA ALA A 17 10.89 -27.47 3.07
C ALA A 17 9.89 -26.44 2.53
N CYS A 18 8.73 -26.33 3.15
CA CYS A 18 7.86 -25.19 2.94
C CYS A 18 8.49 -24.00 3.68
N SER A 19 9.36 -23.25 3.00
CA SER A 19 9.83 -21.94 3.45
C SER A 19 8.67 -20.95 3.36
N HIS A 20 7.76 -21.00 4.32
CA HIS A 20 6.86 -19.88 4.58
C HIS A 20 7.69 -18.84 5.33
N ASP A 21 8.15 -17.83 4.60
CA ASP A 21 8.82 -16.65 5.15
C ASP A 21 7.79 -15.87 6.00
N THR A 22 7.63 -16.28 7.26
CA THR A 22 6.63 -15.76 8.22
C THR A 22 6.98 -14.37 8.77
N THR A 23 7.98 -13.70 8.21
CA THR A 23 8.46 -12.36 8.61
C THR A 23 8.05 -11.24 7.66
N ARG A 24 7.28 -11.51 6.60
CA ARG A 24 6.78 -10.44 5.73
C ARG A 24 5.51 -9.83 6.33
N THR A 25 5.64 -8.67 6.97
CA THR A 25 4.49 -7.85 7.32
C THR A 25 3.73 -7.50 6.04
N GLU A 26 2.48 -7.97 5.93
CA GLU A 26 1.64 -7.74 4.75
C GLU A 26 1.41 -6.24 4.51
N PRO A 27 1.42 -5.77 3.25
CA PRO A 27 1.08 -4.38 2.94
C PRO A 27 -0.34 -4.04 3.41
N VAL A 28 -0.52 -2.84 3.98
CA VAL A 28 -1.85 -2.32 4.31
C VAL A 28 -2.41 -1.59 3.09
N VAL A 29 -3.67 -1.85 2.77
CA VAL A 29 -4.41 -1.14 1.72
C VAL A 29 -5.52 -0.33 2.37
N VAL A 30 -5.57 0.96 2.05
CA VAL A 30 -6.57 1.92 2.56
C VAL A 30 -7.28 2.55 1.36
N GLU A 31 -8.60 2.47 1.37
CA GLU A 31 -9.46 2.88 0.26
C GLU A 31 -10.56 3.86 0.71
N ALA A 32 -10.80 3.96 2.02
CA ALA A 32 -11.85 4.80 2.58
C ALA A 32 -11.46 5.41 3.93
N GLN A 33 -12.05 6.56 4.23
CA GLN A 33 -11.91 7.28 5.50
C GLN A 33 -12.27 6.42 6.73
N SER A 34 -13.19 5.46 6.58
CA SER A 34 -13.63 4.56 7.66
C SER A 34 -12.55 3.57 8.13
N GLN A 35 -11.42 3.48 7.41
CA GLN A 35 -10.28 2.63 7.77
C GLN A 35 -9.21 3.40 8.59
N CYS A 36 -9.48 4.66 8.94
CA CYS A 36 -8.63 5.45 9.82
C CYS A 36 -9.08 5.30 11.29
N PRO A 37 -8.17 5.38 12.27
CA PRO A 37 -6.72 5.56 12.11
C PRO A 37 -6.03 4.32 11.55
N VAL A 38 -4.86 4.50 10.94
CA VAL A 38 -4.06 3.42 10.37
C VAL A 38 -2.87 3.13 11.27
N HIS A 39 -2.73 1.87 11.66
CA HIS A 39 -1.59 1.39 12.45
C HIS A 39 -0.64 0.58 11.55
N LEU A 40 0.66 0.88 11.60
CA LEU A 40 1.70 0.23 10.81
C LEU A 40 2.87 -0.21 11.68
N ALA A 41 3.58 -1.23 11.22
CA ALA A 41 4.92 -1.55 11.71
C ALA A 41 5.99 -0.76 10.95
N VAL A 42 7.12 -0.43 11.60
CA VAL A 42 8.28 0.15 10.90
C VAL A 42 8.69 -0.74 9.71
N GLY A 43 8.84 -0.14 8.53
CA GLY A 43 9.18 -0.80 7.28
C GLY A 43 7.99 -1.35 6.48
N GLN A 44 6.78 -1.38 7.06
CA GLN A 44 5.55 -1.85 6.40
C GLN A 44 5.12 -0.90 5.28
N ALA A 45 4.61 -1.47 4.19
CA ALA A 45 4.09 -0.71 3.07
C ALA A 45 2.61 -0.33 3.32
N LEU A 46 2.25 0.88 2.91
CA LEU A 46 0.88 1.39 2.87
C LEU A 46 0.53 1.75 1.42
N THR A 47 -0.57 1.23 0.91
CA THR A 47 -1.15 1.64 -0.38
C THR A 47 -2.45 2.38 -0.10
N LEU A 48 -2.47 3.68 -0.39
CA LEU A 48 -3.69 4.50 -0.35
C LEU A 48 -4.28 4.55 -1.75
N SER A 49 -5.56 4.21 -1.91
CA SER A 49 -6.27 4.24 -3.20
C SER A 49 -7.59 4.99 -3.06
N LEU A 50 -7.70 6.17 -3.67
CA LEU A 50 -8.88 7.02 -3.54
C LEU A 50 -9.58 7.25 -4.89
N PRO A 51 -10.93 7.29 -4.92
CA PRO A 51 -11.68 7.62 -6.11
C PRO A 51 -11.28 8.98 -6.68
N SER A 52 -11.01 8.99 -7.99
CA SER A 52 -10.49 10.13 -8.72
C SER A 52 -11.10 10.18 -10.13
N ASN A 53 -11.48 11.36 -10.58
CA ASN A 53 -11.95 11.58 -11.93
C ASN A 53 -11.23 12.79 -12.52
N PRO A 54 -10.06 12.60 -13.17
CA PRO A 54 -9.27 13.70 -13.66
C PRO A 54 -9.91 14.47 -14.82
N SER A 55 -10.94 13.92 -15.49
CA SER A 55 -11.62 14.55 -16.63
C SER A 55 -12.47 15.75 -16.23
N THR A 56 -12.87 15.84 -14.96
CA THR A 56 -13.63 16.97 -14.41
C THR A 56 -12.74 18.10 -13.89
N GLY A 57 -11.42 17.96 -14.02
CA GLY A 57 -10.46 18.94 -13.51
C GLY A 57 -10.07 18.78 -12.03
N TYR A 58 -10.79 17.95 -11.28
CA TYR A 58 -10.47 17.69 -9.88
C TYR A 58 -9.25 16.78 -9.74
N ARG A 59 -8.46 17.01 -8.70
CA ARG A 59 -7.31 16.18 -8.31
C ARG A 59 -7.24 16.07 -6.79
N TRP A 60 -6.66 14.98 -6.30
CA TRP A 60 -6.24 14.90 -4.91
C TRP A 60 -4.96 15.71 -4.72
N LEU A 61 -4.97 16.66 -3.80
CA LEU A 61 -3.83 17.47 -3.41
C LEU A 61 -3.35 16.98 -2.04
N LEU A 62 -2.08 16.58 -1.97
CA LEU A 62 -1.44 16.15 -0.73
C LEU A 62 -1.08 17.37 0.12
N GLN A 63 -1.87 17.64 1.16
CA GLN A 63 -1.70 18.80 2.05
C GLN A 63 -0.76 18.47 3.20
N ASN A 64 -0.91 17.29 3.80
CA ASN A 64 0.01 16.77 4.80
C ASN A 64 0.40 15.33 4.44
N PRO A 65 1.65 15.06 4.05
CA PRO A 65 2.09 13.73 3.63
C PRO A 65 2.44 12.77 4.78
N ALA A 66 2.35 13.22 6.04
CA ALA A 66 2.88 12.49 7.21
C ALA A 66 4.38 12.14 7.10
N ASN A 67 5.20 13.04 6.53
CA ASN A 67 6.64 12.83 6.28
C ASN A 67 7.47 12.45 7.53
N ALA A 68 6.95 12.70 8.73
CA ALA A 68 7.61 12.30 9.98
C ALA A 68 7.68 10.77 10.15
N VAL A 69 6.74 10.02 9.57
CA VAL A 69 6.62 8.56 9.73
C VAL A 69 6.44 7.81 8.42
N LEU A 70 6.06 8.48 7.32
CA LEU A 70 5.91 7.89 5.99
C LEU A 70 6.94 8.43 5.00
N THR A 71 7.39 7.57 4.10
CA THR A 71 8.20 7.95 2.92
C THR A 71 7.51 7.46 1.65
N PRO A 72 7.34 8.30 0.62
CA PRO A 72 6.77 7.86 -0.65
C PRO A 72 7.71 6.91 -1.39
N LEU A 73 7.14 5.86 -1.97
CA LEU A 73 7.85 4.89 -2.82
C LEU A 73 7.82 5.25 -4.31
N GLY A 74 7.09 6.31 -4.67
CA GLY A 74 6.93 6.79 -6.02
C GLY A 74 5.89 7.92 -6.10
N PRO A 75 5.65 8.44 -7.32
CA PRO A 75 4.57 9.41 -7.55
C PRO A 75 3.20 8.76 -7.40
N GLU A 76 2.16 9.61 -7.35
CA GLU A 76 0.77 9.19 -7.56
C GLU A 76 0.62 8.46 -8.90
N VAL A 77 -0.14 7.37 -8.90
CA VAL A 77 -0.52 6.65 -10.11
C VAL A 77 -2.03 6.69 -10.24
N TYR A 78 -2.53 7.21 -11.36
CA TYR A 78 -3.95 7.13 -11.71
C TYR A 78 -4.22 5.89 -12.58
N SER A 79 -5.33 5.20 -12.30
CA SER A 79 -5.83 4.09 -13.11
C SER A 79 -7.33 4.26 -13.38
N SER A 80 -7.76 4.10 -14.64
CA SER A 80 -9.18 4.08 -15.00
C SER A 80 -9.82 2.76 -14.60
N ALA A 81 -11.10 2.78 -14.20
CA ALA A 81 -11.84 1.55 -13.91
C ALA A 81 -12.10 0.70 -15.18
N ASP A 82 -12.13 1.34 -16.35
CA ASP A 82 -12.30 0.65 -17.62
C ASP A 82 -10.95 0.19 -18.18
N SER A 83 -10.83 -1.12 -18.41
CA SER A 83 -9.67 -1.76 -19.07
C SER A 83 -9.51 -1.34 -20.54
N ASP A 84 -10.55 -0.74 -21.12
CA ASP A 84 -10.72 -0.57 -22.55
C ASP A 84 -10.16 0.77 -23.06
N GLY A 85 -9.47 1.53 -22.20
CA GLY A 85 -8.83 2.79 -22.57
C GLY A 85 -9.80 3.93 -22.86
N THR A 86 -11.03 3.85 -22.32
CA THR A 86 -12.02 4.92 -22.45
C THR A 86 -11.51 6.20 -21.80
N VAL A 87 -11.24 7.21 -22.62
CA VAL A 87 -10.79 8.53 -22.15
C VAL A 87 -11.93 9.20 -21.40
N GLY A 88 -11.67 9.61 -20.15
CA GLY A 88 -12.56 10.45 -19.37
C GLY A 88 -13.35 9.74 -18.27
N SER A 89 -13.14 8.44 -18.07
CA SER A 89 -13.84 7.67 -17.02
C SER A 89 -13.37 8.06 -15.60
N ALA A 90 -14.21 7.78 -14.62
CA ALA A 90 -13.76 7.73 -13.24
C ALA A 90 -12.74 6.59 -13.04
N GLY A 91 -11.89 6.74 -12.04
CA GLY A 91 -10.84 5.79 -11.71
C GLY A 91 -10.36 5.95 -10.28
N GLN A 92 -9.16 5.47 -10.00
CA GLN A 92 -8.51 5.53 -8.70
C GLN A 92 -7.17 6.24 -8.81
N SER A 93 -6.89 7.13 -7.86
CA SER A 93 -5.55 7.66 -7.60
C SER A 93 -4.90 6.83 -6.49
N THR A 94 -3.70 6.33 -6.73
CA THR A 94 -2.99 5.42 -5.82
C THR A 94 -1.63 5.98 -5.41
N TRP A 95 -1.35 5.96 -4.11
CA TRP A 95 -0.05 6.29 -3.53
C TRP A 95 0.52 5.06 -2.83
N ARG A 96 1.81 4.80 -3.07
CA ARG A 96 2.58 3.77 -2.36
C ARG A 96 3.53 4.44 -1.40
N LEU A 97 3.39 4.13 -0.12
CA LEU A 97 4.10 4.72 0.99
C LEU A 97 4.77 3.60 1.80
N ARG A 98 5.83 3.95 2.53
CA ARG A 98 6.49 3.06 3.48
C ARG A 98 6.58 3.73 4.84
N ALA A 99 6.20 3.03 5.89
CA ALA A 99 6.45 3.45 7.26
C ALA A 99 7.96 3.48 7.51
N SER A 100 8.57 4.66 7.60
CA SER A 100 10.02 4.82 7.68
C SER A 100 10.52 4.84 9.13
N GLN A 101 9.70 5.33 10.06
CA GLN A 101 10.07 5.50 11.46
C GLN A 101 8.86 5.36 12.39
N ALA A 102 9.09 4.84 13.59
CA ALA A 102 8.07 4.80 14.65
C ALA A 102 7.67 6.22 15.09
N GLY A 103 6.40 6.40 15.45
CA GLY A 103 5.82 7.68 15.84
C GLY A 103 4.39 7.85 15.35
N SER A 104 3.89 9.09 15.42
CA SER A 104 2.62 9.47 14.83
C SER A 104 2.80 10.49 13.70
N GLY A 105 1.91 10.44 12.73
CA GLY A 105 1.83 11.39 11.64
C GLY A 105 0.39 11.60 11.20
N HIS A 106 0.16 12.66 10.43
CA HIS A 106 -1.16 13.03 9.96
C HIS A 106 -1.13 13.10 8.43
N LEU A 107 -1.95 12.27 7.78
CA LEU A 107 -2.04 12.19 6.33
C LEU A 107 -3.32 12.89 5.87
N LEU A 108 -3.15 14.04 5.20
CA LEU A 108 -4.25 14.88 4.73
C LEU A 108 -4.17 15.08 3.22
N LEU A 109 -5.25 14.71 2.53
CA LEU A 109 -5.46 14.98 1.12
C LEU A 109 -6.80 15.70 0.92
N VAL A 110 -6.85 16.62 -0.03
CA VAL A 110 -8.07 17.35 -0.42
C VAL A 110 -8.35 17.18 -1.91
N TYR A 111 -9.59 16.90 -2.27
CA TYR A 111 -10.01 16.70 -3.66
C TYR A 111 -10.64 17.98 -4.20
N GLN A 112 -9.90 18.72 -5.02
CA GLN A 112 -10.34 20.02 -5.54
C GLN A 112 -9.72 20.31 -6.92
N GLN A 113 -10.22 21.34 -7.59
CA GLN A 113 -9.61 21.87 -8.79
C GLN A 113 -8.37 22.70 -8.40
N PRO A 114 -7.16 22.38 -8.89
CA PRO A 114 -5.93 23.07 -8.46
C PRO A 114 -5.91 24.57 -8.75
N TRP A 115 -6.69 25.04 -9.73
CA TRP A 115 -6.78 26.44 -10.13
C TRP A 115 -7.82 27.27 -9.35
N ALA A 116 -8.62 26.64 -8.49
CA ALA A 116 -9.64 27.30 -7.67
C ALA A 116 -9.41 27.02 -6.17
N PRO A 117 -8.27 27.43 -5.60
CA PRO A 117 -7.91 27.11 -4.21
C PRO A 117 -8.82 27.72 -3.14
N GLU A 118 -9.57 28.77 -3.48
CA GLU A 118 -10.53 29.43 -2.60
C GLU A 118 -11.84 28.65 -2.43
N GLU A 119 -12.14 27.72 -3.32
CA GLU A 119 -13.31 26.87 -3.22
C GLU A 119 -13.12 25.77 -2.16
N LYS A 120 -14.22 25.38 -1.52
CA LYS A 120 -14.18 24.26 -0.57
C LYS A 120 -13.86 22.96 -1.30
N PRO A 121 -12.97 22.11 -0.76
CA PRO A 121 -12.72 20.79 -1.33
C PRO A 121 -14.01 19.99 -1.48
N ALA A 122 -14.16 19.31 -2.61
CA ALA A 122 -15.31 18.44 -2.85
C ALA A 122 -15.25 17.18 -1.96
N ARG A 123 -14.04 16.72 -1.61
CA ARG A 123 -13.79 15.63 -0.67
C ARG A 123 -12.51 15.90 0.11
N THR A 124 -12.42 15.29 1.29
CA THR A 124 -11.22 15.30 2.13
C THR A 124 -10.96 13.87 2.59
N PHE A 125 -9.70 13.47 2.62
CA PHE A 125 -9.21 12.28 3.30
C PHE A 125 -8.26 12.72 4.39
N ASP A 126 -8.58 12.38 5.64
CA ASP A 126 -7.95 12.90 6.83
C ASP A 126 -7.66 11.74 7.79
N CYS A 127 -6.40 11.31 7.87
CA CYS A 127 -6.06 10.05 8.52
C CYS A 127 -4.89 10.21 9.48
N ASP A 128 -5.11 9.84 10.74
CA ASP A 128 -4.03 9.63 11.69
C ASP A 128 -3.29 8.33 11.37
N ILE A 129 -1.97 8.43 11.34
CA ILE A 129 -1.05 7.33 11.06
C ILE A 129 -0.21 7.08 12.31
N GLU A 130 -0.24 5.85 12.81
CA GLU A 130 0.58 5.42 13.94
C GLU A 130 1.53 4.31 13.51
N VAL A 131 2.83 4.52 13.72
CA VAL A 131 3.87 3.54 13.40
C VAL A 131 4.53 3.04 14.68
N ARG A 132 4.57 1.71 14.87
CA ARG A 132 5.17 1.06 16.05
C ARG A 132 6.21 0.01 15.67
#